data_AF-A0A838NX39-F1
#
_entry.id   AF-A0A838NX39-F1
#
_cell.length_a   1.000
_cell.length_b   1.000
_cell.length_c   1.000
_cell.angle_alpha   90.00
_cell.angle_beta   90.00
_cell.angle_gamma   90.00
#
_symmetry.space_group_name_H-M   'P 1'
#
loop_
_entity.id
_entity.type
_entity.pdbx_description
1 polymer ?
#
loop_
_entity_poly.entity_id
_entity_poly.type
_entity_poly.pdbx_seq_one_letter_code
_entity_poly.pdbx_strand_id
1 'polypeptide(L)'
;MNSPKLIPLFDSIREIPQVVDGLRCNCGCTNPPEFYSLLSCYEGKGMARDCIVCQGQGRLAVRLHKEGKSLDQIRAAIDAKFG
;
A
#
# COMPACT_ATOMS: atom_id res chain seq x y z
N MET A 1 -20.45 0.16 3.28
CA MET A 1 -19.43 1.04 3.89
C MET A 1 -18.56 1.61 2.78
N ASN A 2 -18.95 2.77 2.24
CA ASN A 2 -18.08 3.58 1.38
C ASN A 2 -17.52 4.67 2.28
N SER A 3 -16.21 4.71 2.48
CA SER A 3 -15.56 5.87 3.08
C SER A 3 -15.07 6.74 1.92
N PRO A 4 -15.80 7.80 1.52
CA PRO A 4 -15.46 8.57 0.31
C PRO A 4 -14.06 9.16 0.36
N LYS A 5 -13.54 9.37 1.58
CA LYS A 5 -12.18 9.85 1.87
C LYS A 5 -11.07 8.91 1.37
N LEU A 6 -11.37 7.63 1.14
CA LEU A 6 -10.38 6.65 0.65
C LEU A 6 -10.35 6.55 -0.87
N ILE A 7 -11.36 7.06 -1.58
CA ILE A 7 -11.42 7.00 -3.06
C ILE A 7 -10.12 7.54 -3.68
N PRO A 8 -9.62 8.73 -3.32
CA PRO A 8 -8.39 9.25 -3.93
C PRO A 8 -7.16 8.39 -3.69
N LEU A 9 -7.09 7.70 -2.53
CA LEU A 9 -6.00 6.78 -2.24
C LEU A 9 -6.08 5.55 -3.12
N PHE A 10 -7.26 4.91 -3.23
CA PHE A 10 -7.44 3.76 -4.10
C PHE A 10 -7.18 4.12 -5.57
N ASP A 11 -7.63 5.29 -6.02
CA ASP A 11 -7.35 5.80 -7.36
C ASP A 11 -5.84 5.95 -7.59
N SER A 12 -5.12 6.58 -6.65
CA SER A 12 -3.66 6.70 -6.75
C SER A 12 -2.94 5.36 -6.75
N ILE A 13 -3.43 4.35 -6.02
CA ILE A 13 -2.85 3.00 -6.04
C ILE A 13 -3.02 2.34 -7.41
N ARG A 14 -4.18 2.55 -8.08
CA ARG A 14 -4.41 2.05 -9.44
C ARG A 14 -3.51 2.70 -10.49
N GLU A 15 -2.92 3.85 -10.21
CA GLU A 15 -1.93 4.50 -11.09
C GLU A 15 -0.52 3.87 -10.97
N ILE A 16 -0.21 3.19 -9.87
CA ILE A 16 1.14 2.66 -9.58
C ILE A 16 1.16 1.18 -9.13
N PRO A 17 0.37 0.28 -9.76
CA PRO A 17 0.21 -1.09 -9.27
C PRO A 17 1.55 -1.84 -9.17
N GLN A 18 2.46 -1.68 -10.14
CA GLN A 18 3.78 -2.30 -10.14
C GLN A 18 4.67 -1.86 -8.96
N VAL A 19 4.50 -0.63 -8.47
CA VAL A 19 5.24 -0.14 -7.30
C VAL A 19 4.65 -0.78 -6.05
N VAL A 20 3.33 -0.75 -5.92
CA VAL A 20 2.61 -1.21 -4.71
C VAL A 20 2.71 -2.72 -4.55
N ASP A 21 2.74 -3.47 -5.65
CA ASP A 21 2.94 -4.92 -5.64
C ASP A 21 4.35 -5.32 -5.20
N GLY A 22 5.35 -4.48 -5.46
CA GLY A 22 6.71 -4.68 -5.01
C GLY A 22 6.94 -4.47 -3.51
N LEU A 23 5.91 -4.11 -2.74
CA LEU A 23 6.01 -3.74 -1.33
C LEU A 23 5.33 -4.79 -0.45
N ARG A 24 5.96 -5.12 0.68
CA ARG A 24 5.32 -5.93 1.73
C ARG A 24 4.39 -5.04 2.56
N CYS A 25 3.21 -5.56 2.91
CA CYS A 25 2.37 -4.94 3.93
C CYS A 25 2.89 -5.34 5.34
N ASN A 26 3.10 -4.36 6.21
CA ASN A 26 3.61 -4.54 7.57
C ASN A 26 2.49 -4.43 8.63
N CYS A 27 1.22 -4.61 8.24
CA CYS A 27 0.08 -4.59 9.15
C CYS A 27 -0.08 -5.86 10.02
N GLY A 28 0.65 -6.92 9.71
CA GLY A 28 0.56 -8.22 10.40
C GLY A 28 -0.56 -9.14 9.89
N CYS A 29 -1.51 -8.66 9.08
CA CYS A 29 -2.55 -9.49 8.46
C CYS A 29 -2.07 -10.24 7.20
N THR A 30 -0.83 -10.01 6.77
CA THR A 30 -0.20 -10.58 5.57
C THR A 30 -0.17 -12.11 5.67
N ASN A 31 -0.98 -12.80 4.85
CA ASN A 31 -1.14 -14.25 4.82
C ASN A 31 -1.03 -14.76 3.38
N PRO A 32 0.15 -15.21 2.93
CA PRO A 32 0.31 -15.77 1.60
C PRO A 32 -0.55 -17.03 1.39
N PRO A 33 -1.13 -17.24 0.20
CA PRO A 33 -0.94 -16.44 -1.01
C PRO A 33 -1.89 -15.24 -1.13
N GLU A 34 -2.91 -15.12 -0.29
CA GLU A 34 -4.00 -14.14 -0.47
C GLU A 34 -3.59 -12.68 -0.23
N PHE A 35 -2.73 -12.43 0.75
CA PHE A 35 -2.17 -11.11 1.03
C PHE A 35 -0.65 -11.15 0.92
N TYR A 36 -0.12 -11.33 -0.29
CA TYR A 36 1.32 -11.47 -0.52
C TYR A 36 2.06 -10.12 -0.64
N SER A 37 1.37 -9.08 -1.12
CA SER A 37 1.92 -7.73 -1.26
C SER A 37 0.99 -6.67 -0.66
N LEU A 38 1.47 -5.43 -0.60
CA LEU A 38 0.65 -4.28 -0.25
C LEU A 38 -0.50 -4.11 -1.26
N LEU A 39 -0.31 -4.45 -2.54
CA LEU A 39 -1.35 -4.35 -3.56
C LEU A 39 -2.53 -5.25 -3.23
N SER A 40 -2.28 -6.48 -2.75
CA SER A 40 -3.34 -7.40 -2.32
C SER A 40 -4.25 -6.80 -1.24
N CYS A 41 -3.76 -5.85 -0.44
CA CYS A 41 -4.59 -5.15 0.55
C CYS A 41 -5.58 -4.15 -0.08
N TYR A 42 -5.35 -3.68 -1.31
CA TYR A 42 -6.20 -2.73 -2.04
C TYR A 42 -7.16 -3.42 -3.03
N GLU A 43 -7.05 -4.73 -3.19
CA GLU A 43 -7.85 -5.52 -4.12
C GLU A 43 -8.84 -6.44 -3.39
N GLY A 44 -9.91 -6.86 -4.06
CA GLY A 44 -10.84 -7.88 -3.57
C GLY A 44 -11.26 -7.72 -2.10
N LYS A 45 -10.84 -8.70 -1.28
CA LYS A 45 -11.09 -8.81 0.18
C LYS A 45 -10.02 -8.11 1.04
N GLY A 46 -9.14 -7.32 0.43
CA GLY A 46 -8.05 -6.62 1.07
C GLY A 46 -8.51 -5.63 2.16
N MET A 47 -7.68 -5.52 3.19
CA MET A 47 -7.99 -4.77 4.40
C MET A 47 -7.81 -3.25 4.26
N ALA A 48 -7.34 -2.71 3.13
CA ALA A 48 -7.03 -1.28 3.02
C ALA A 48 -8.24 -0.35 3.22
N ARG A 49 -9.47 -0.88 3.12
CA ARG A 49 -10.69 -0.13 3.48
C ARG A 49 -10.76 0.20 4.97
N ASP A 50 -10.17 -0.64 5.83
CA ASP A 50 -10.34 -0.59 7.29
C ASP A 50 -9.02 -0.49 8.06
N CYS A 51 -7.89 -0.93 7.48
CA CYS A 51 -6.59 -0.95 8.13
C CYS A 51 -5.81 0.35 7.90
N ILE A 52 -5.57 1.10 8.98
CA ILE A 52 -4.81 2.35 8.95
C ILE A 52 -3.34 2.16 8.52
N VAL A 53 -2.75 0.98 8.75
CA VAL A 53 -1.37 0.67 8.34
C VAL A 53 -1.30 0.47 6.83
N CYS A 54 -2.20 -0.33 6.24
CA CYS A 54 -2.29 -0.49 4.78
C CYS A 54 -2.46 0.88 4.09
N GLN A 55 -3.35 1.72 4.63
CA GLN A 55 -3.59 3.06 4.12
C GLN A 55 -2.37 3.98 4.29
N GLY A 56 -1.67 3.88 5.41
CA GLY A 56 -0.46 4.65 5.70
C GLY A 56 0.68 4.30 4.75
N GLN A 57 0.93 3.01 4.54
CA GLN A 57 1.93 2.51 3.58
C GLN A 57 1.60 2.94 2.16
N GLY A 58 0.33 2.81 1.73
CA GLY A 58 -0.08 3.24 0.39
C GLY A 58 0.09 4.74 0.17
N ARG A 59 -0.29 5.58 1.15
CA ARG A 59 -0.04 7.03 1.08
C ARG A 59 1.45 7.36 0.98
N LEU A 60 2.29 6.66 1.74
CA LEU A 60 3.74 6.86 1.69
C LEU A 60 4.30 6.43 0.32
N ALA A 61 3.90 5.27 -0.18
CA ALA A 61 4.34 4.75 -1.49
C ALA A 61 3.98 5.72 -2.62
N VAL A 62 2.71 6.18 -2.68
CA VAL A 62 2.25 7.15 -3.69
C VAL A 62 3.05 8.44 -3.63
N ARG A 63 3.28 8.98 -2.42
CA ARG A 63 4.05 10.22 -2.26
C ARG A 63 5.48 10.06 -2.76
N LEU A 64 6.18 9.01 -2.32
CA LEU A 64 7.58 8.79 -2.70
C LEU A 64 7.73 8.46 -4.19
N HIS A 65 6.75 7.76 -4.79
CA HIS A 65 6.74 7.54 -6.23
C HIS A 65 6.59 8.87 -7.01
N LYS A 66 5.69 9.76 -6.57
CA LYS A 66 5.53 11.11 -7.15
C LYS A 66 6.78 11.98 -6.99
N GLU A 67 7.57 11.74 -5.94
CA GLU A 67 8.89 12.36 -5.73
C GLU A 67 10.01 11.72 -6.58
N GLY A 68 9.71 10.72 -7.41
CA GLY A 68 10.68 10.05 -8.29
C GLY A 68 11.59 9.04 -7.60
N LYS A 69 11.23 8.57 -6.39
CA LYS A 69 12.02 7.55 -5.67
C LYS A 69 11.95 6.19 -6.37
N SER A 70 13.06 5.45 -6.32
CA SER A 70 13.10 4.07 -6.79
C SER A 70 12.32 3.13 -5.88
N LEU A 71 11.96 1.94 -6.38
CA LEU A 71 11.24 0.93 -5.58
C LEU A 71 12.01 0.57 -4.31
N ASP A 72 13.34 0.42 -4.38
CA ASP A 72 14.15 0.06 -3.20
C ASP A 72 14.20 1.19 -2.16
N GLN A 73 14.21 2.45 -2.60
CA GLN A 73 14.09 3.60 -1.70
C GLN A 73 12.72 3.62 -1.02
N ILE A 74 11.64 3.29 -1.76
CA ILE A 74 10.28 3.21 -1.22
C ILE A 74 10.17 2.06 -0.21
N ARG A 75 10.75 0.89 -0.50
CA ARG A 75 10.83 -0.25 0.43
C ARG A 75 11.50 0.13 1.73
N ALA A 76 12.71 0.68 1.64
CA ALA A 76 13.47 1.10 2.83
C ALA A 76 12.69 2.12 3.68
N ALA A 77 12.02 3.08 3.05
CA ALA A 77 11.22 4.07 3.77
C ALA A 77 9.96 3.48 4.43
N ILE A 78 9.33 2.48 3.82
CA ILE A 78 8.20 1.76 4.40
C ILE A 78 8.65 0.92 5.59
N ASP A 79 9.73 0.15 5.43
CA ASP A 79 10.23 -0.72 6.50
C ASP A 79 10.73 0.11 7.69
N ALA A 80 11.41 1.23 7.45
CA ALA A 80 11.83 2.14 8.53
C ALA A 80 10.65 2.78 9.30
N LYS A 81 9.45 2.87 8.70
CA LYS A 81 8.28 3.51 9.33
C LYS A 81 7.29 2.53 9.93
N PHE A 82 7.17 1.33 9.36
CA PHE A 82 6.12 0.37 9.69
C PHE A 82 6.64 -1.03 10.05
N GLY A 83 7.93 -1.30 9.82
CA GLY A 83 8.58 -2.57 10.15
C GLY A 83 9.04 -2.68 11.59
#